data_AF-A0A0G1C4D3-F1
#
_entry.id   AF-A0A0G1C4D3-F1
#
_cell.length_a   1.000
_cell.length_b   1.000
_cell.length_c   1.000
_cell.angle_alpha   90.00
_cell.angle_beta   90.00
_cell.angle_gamma   90.00
#
_symmetry.space_group_name_H-M   'P 1'
#
loop_
_entity.id
_entity.type
_entity.pdbx_description
1 polymer ?
#
loop_
_entity_poly.entity_id
_entity_poly.type
_entity_poly.pdbx_seq_one_letter_code
_entity_poly.pdbx_strand_id
1 'polypeptide(L)'
;MLTNLLFTNTHFVLEVFTALIFFFTAWLHLDSWRVDKKTGALLYIIGFFLFSLTAIIDAVSVSSPQPLYLVQVIKILGLIFVITGTLTTPKLSFPDIKKLVIIPPILISSTLTPLIASLYLVASLSFFKRVKLDRDKQFKRVGLAFLFFALAEFINIAFTWSATGNVFWSQMLANFGVFWFLSRAIQAIGIFILGLWAWGYIRFRPQIQLFAIFATTGLIIFLTTAVLFTALLLRNIEFDALKHLETDTKVLQLGLDSLKSEALANSKTVSADHNIKTAISDNDIKALDQLAADKMIELNTGFLDIISSSGNILTRAADIEERSESFIGNNLFQASQEGRSATGIVVENGILAPNIKINAFSPIDIAVDNEIKIIGAVSTGTIIDSAFVDGVKTSTGLDAAVYGNDQVSATTLIAPDGKRSVGVSLGNEKINETVLQNGGVFTGKIVILDEPYYATFAPLKDYQDKITGMLFVGKPQRSLITTAERSIELTFMGTAILIAISIIPAYFLSKYIENNLSA
;
A
#
# COMPACT_ATOMS: atom_id res chain seq x y z
N MET A 1 -5.27 -0.87 4.46
CA MET A 1 -5.06 -2.21 3.87
C MET A 1 -6.28 -3.12 3.95
N LEU A 2 -6.83 -3.37 5.15
CA LEU A 2 -7.99 -4.27 5.32
C LEU A 2 -9.22 -3.82 4.50
N THR A 3 -9.48 -2.51 4.47
CA THR A 3 -10.54 -1.91 3.64
C THR A 3 -10.34 -2.17 2.15
N ASN A 4 -9.15 -1.90 1.62
CA ASN A 4 -8.83 -2.18 0.22
C ASN A 4 -8.93 -3.68 -0.10
N LEU A 5 -8.47 -4.57 0.79
CA LEU A 5 -8.64 -6.01 0.63
C LEU A 5 -10.12 -6.40 0.59
N LEU A 6 -10.93 -5.88 1.49
CA LEU A 6 -12.36 -6.16 1.54
C LEU A 6 -13.03 -5.72 0.24
N PHE A 7 -12.70 -4.53 -0.27
CA PHE A 7 -13.28 -4.03 -1.50
C PHE A 7 -12.83 -4.81 -2.74
N THR A 8 -11.53 -5.13 -2.84
CA THR A 8 -10.98 -5.99 -3.90
C THR A 8 -11.65 -7.37 -3.92
N ASN A 9 -11.77 -8.02 -2.76
CA ASN A 9 -12.44 -9.32 -2.66
C ASN A 9 -13.94 -9.21 -2.99
N THR A 10 -14.61 -8.14 -2.55
CA THR A 10 -16.04 -7.90 -2.84
C THR A 10 -16.27 -7.73 -4.33
N HIS A 11 -15.39 -7.00 -5.02
CA HIS A 11 -15.43 -6.84 -6.47
C HIS A 11 -15.31 -8.18 -7.20
N PHE A 12 -14.29 -8.96 -6.85
CA PHE A 12 -14.02 -10.27 -7.42
C PHE A 12 -15.23 -11.20 -7.24
N VAL A 13 -15.76 -11.29 -6.02
CA VAL A 13 -16.95 -12.10 -5.69
C VAL A 13 -18.14 -11.66 -6.53
N LEU A 14 -18.44 -10.36 -6.58
CA LEU A 14 -19.58 -9.83 -7.32
C LEU A 14 -19.49 -10.19 -8.81
N GLU A 15 -18.34 -9.96 -9.45
CA GLU A 15 -18.18 -10.21 -10.89
C GLU A 15 -18.17 -11.71 -11.25
N VAL A 16 -17.63 -12.57 -10.38
CA VAL A 16 -17.74 -14.02 -10.56
C VAL A 16 -19.21 -14.48 -10.45
N PHE A 17 -20.00 -13.91 -9.54
CA PHE A 17 -21.44 -14.16 -9.49
C PHE A 17 -22.18 -13.61 -10.72
N THR A 18 -21.82 -12.42 -11.20
CA THR A 18 -22.32 -11.84 -12.46
C THR A 18 -22.11 -12.81 -13.61
N ALA A 19 -20.89 -13.33 -13.75
CA ALA A 19 -20.52 -14.28 -14.78
C ALA A 19 -21.39 -15.54 -14.73
N LEU A 20 -21.59 -16.09 -13.53
CA LEU A 20 -22.39 -17.30 -13.32
C LEU A 20 -23.86 -17.09 -13.73
N ILE A 21 -24.46 -15.95 -13.36
CA ILE A 21 -25.87 -15.66 -13.68
C ILE A 21 -26.06 -15.43 -15.17
N PHE A 22 -25.12 -14.75 -15.84
CA PHE A 22 -25.14 -14.63 -17.30
C PHE A 22 -24.92 -15.97 -18.00
N PHE A 23 -24.01 -16.80 -17.49
CA PHE A 23 -23.80 -18.17 -17.99
C PHE A 23 -25.07 -19.01 -17.90
N PHE A 24 -25.77 -19.03 -16.76
CA PHE A 24 -27.03 -19.76 -16.62
C PHE A 24 -28.15 -19.18 -17.48
N THR A 25 -28.18 -17.87 -17.67
CA THR A 25 -29.13 -17.23 -18.58
C THR A 25 -28.87 -17.67 -20.03
N ALA A 26 -27.61 -17.70 -20.46
CA ALA A 26 -27.22 -18.24 -21.77
C ALA A 26 -27.59 -19.73 -21.88
N TRP A 27 -27.36 -20.51 -20.82
CA TRP A 27 -27.66 -21.93 -20.77
C TRP A 27 -29.16 -22.22 -20.89
N LEU A 28 -30.02 -21.44 -20.24
CA LEU A 28 -31.48 -21.55 -20.38
C LEU A 28 -31.94 -21.31 -21.83
N HIS A 29 -31.36 -20.31 -22.49
CA HIS A 29 -31.65 -20.05 -23.90
C HIS A 29 -31.09 -21.15 -24.82
N LEU A 30 -29.93 -21.73 -24.49
CA LEU A 30 -29.34 -22.86 -25.20
C LEU A 30 -30.21 -24.11 -25.10
N ASP A 31 -30.71 -24.40 -23.90
CA ASP A 31 -31.61 -25.53 -23.68
C ASP A 31 -32.94 -25.33 -24.41
N SER A 32 -33.50 -24.11 -24.38
CA SER A 32 -34.68 -23.76 -25.18
C SER A 32 -34.43 -23.87 -26.69
N TRP A 33 -33.24 -23.50 -27.17
CA TRP A 33 -32.90 -23.56 -28.60
C TRP A 33 -32.73 -24.99 -29.10
N ARG A 34 -32.24 -25.92 -28.27
CA ARG A 34 -32.16 -27.35 -28.63
C ARG A 34 -33.53 -27.94 -29.00
N VAL A 35 -34.61 -27.40 -28.42
CA VAL A 35 -35.99 -27.80 -28.70
C VAL A 35 -36.57 -27.03 -29.89
N ASP A 36 -36.55 -25.69 -29.84
CA ASP A 36 -37.31 -24.84 -30.78
C ASP A 36 -36.53 -24.40 -32.03
N LYS A 37 -35.20 -24.49 -32.03
CA LYS A 37 -34.25 -24.06 -33.10
C LYS A 37 -34.44 -22.63 -33.64
N LYS A 38 -35.15 -21.74 -32.94
CA LYS A 38 -35.40 -20.36 -33.36
C LYS A 38 -34.12 -19.51 -33.40
N THR A 39 -33.94 -18.72 -34.46
CA THR A 39 -32.77 -17.84 -34.66
C THR A 39 -32.60 -16.78 -33.55
N GLY A 40 -33.70 -16.23 -33.02
CA GLY A 40 -33.65 -15.27 -31.92
C GLY A 40 -33.05 -15.84 -30.62
N ALA A 41 -33.15 -17.15 -30.39
CA ALA A 41 -32.56 -17.78 -29.21
C ALA A 41 -31.02 -17.87 -29.32
N LEU A 42 -30.47 -18.09 -30.53
CA LEU A 42 -29.02 -18.08 -30.78
C LEU A 42 -28.38 -16.73 -30.44
N LEU A 43 -29.05 -15.63 -30.78
CA LEU A 43 -28.56 -14.28 -30.48
C LEU A 43 -28.47 -14.05 -28.96
N TYR A 44 -29.47 -14.48 -28.18
CA TYR A 44 -29.38 -14.42 -26.72
C TYR A 44 -28.25 -15.27 -26.15
N ILE A 45 -28.05 -16.49 -26.67
CA ILE A 45 -26.98 -17.38 -26.23
C ILE A 45 -25.62 -16.68 -26.39
N ILE A 46 -25.33 -16.18 -27.59
CA ILE A 46 -24.07 -15.48 -27.88
C ILE A 46 -23.94 -14.24 -26.99
N GLY A 47 -24.97 -13.41 -26.90
CA GLY A 47 -24.94 -12.19 -26.11
C GLY A 47 -24.64 -12.42 -24.63
N PHE A 48 -25.34 -13.37 -24.00
CA PHE A 48 -25.15 -13.70 -22.59
C PHE A 48 -23.83 -14.44 -22.31
N PHE A 49 -23.31 -15.25 -23.24
CA PHE A 49 -21.96 -15.81 -23.12
C PHE A 49 -20.88 -14.74 -23.16
N LEU A 50 -21.01 -13.74 -24.04
CA LEU A 50 -20.08 -12.60 -24.08
C LEU A 50 -20.14 -11.79 -22.78
N PHE A 51 -21.32 -11.58 -22.19
CA PHE A 51 -21.43 -10.98 -20.85
C PHE A 51 -20.76 -11.82 -19.76
N SER A 52 -20.96 -13.14 -19.78
CA SER A 52 -20.27 -14.03 -18.84
C SER A 52 -18.76 -13.94 -18.98
N LEU A 53 -18.23 -13.88 -20.21
CA LEU A 53 -16.78 -13.77 -20.46
C LEU A 53 -16.23 -12.43 -19.97
N THR A 54 -16.92 -11.32 -20.28
CA THR A 54 -16.48 -9.98 -19.85
C THR A 54 -16.50 -9.84 -18.33
N ALA A 55 -17.49 -10.41 -17.64
CA ALA A 55 -17.54 -10.43 -16.18
C ALA A 55 -16.38 -11.22 -15.56
N ILE A 56 -15.96 -12.34 -16.17
CA ILE A 56 -14.77 -13.10 -15.72
C ILE A 56 -13.49 -12.25 -15.87
N ILE A 57 -13.34 -11.56 -17.00
CA ILE A 57 -12.17 -10.70 -17.23
C ILE A 57 -12.15 -9.55 -16.21
N ASP A 58 -13.29 -8.88 -16.02
CA ASP A 58 -13.43 -7.80 -15.04
C ASP A 58 -13.16 -8.27 -13.61
N ALA A 59 -13.57 -9.50 -13.26
CA ALA A 59 -13.31 -10.08 -11.93
C ALA A 59 -11.80 -10.14 -11.61
N VAL A 60 -10.98 -10.51 -12.59
CA VAL A 60 -9.53 -10.69 -12.43
C VAL A 60 -8.79 -9.34 -12.49
N SER A 61 -9.24 -8.40 -13.33
CA SER A 61 -8.55 -7.13 -13.59
C SER A 61 -8.83 -6.04 -12.54
N VAL A 62 -8.49 -6.30 -11.28
CA VAL A 62 -8.78 -5.38 -10.15
C VAL A 62 -7.95 -4.09 -10.20
N SER A 63 -6.71 -4.18 -10.69
CA SER A 63 -5.75 -3.08 -10.61
C SER A 63 -5.89 -2.02 -11.72
N SER A 64 -6.65 -2.31 -12.78
CA SER A 64 -6.90 -1.39 -13.88
C SER A 64 -8.27 -0.71 -13.72
N PRO A 65 -8.32 0.60 -13.37
CA PRO A 65 -9.58 1.30 -13.12
C PRO A 65 -10.47 1.47 -14.36
N GLN A 66 -9.96 1.16 -15.55
CA GLN A 66 -10.76 1.10 -16.75
C GLN A 66 -10.73 -0.29 -17.36
N PRO A 67 -11.89 -0.85 -17.75
CA PRO A 67 -11.91 -2.11 -18.47
C PRO A 67 -11.14 -1.93 -19.77
N LEU A 68 -10.27 -2.89 -20.08
CA LEU A 68 -9.54 -2.95 -21.34
C LEU A 68 -10.49 -2.62 -22.49
N TYR A 69 -10.05 -1.78 -23.43
CA TYR A 69 -10.87 -1.34 -24.57
C TYR A 69 -11.54 -2.54 -25.29
N LEU A 70 -10.80 -3.66 -25.40
CA LEU A 70 -11.30 -4.92 -25.93
C LEU A 70 -12.52 -5.47 -25.16
N VAL A 71 -12.52 -5.43 -23.82
CA VAL A 71 -13.63 -5.87 -22.98
C VAL A 71 -14.87 -5.01 -23.21
N GLN A 72 -14.68 -3.69 -23.36
CA GLN A 72 -15.78 -2.77 -23.68
C GLN A 72 -16.42 -3.09 -25.04
N VAL A 73 -15.59 -3.38 -26.05
CA VAL A 73 -16.07 -3.80 -27.38
C VAL A 73 -16.85 -5.12 -27.29
N ILE A 74 -16.37 -6.10 -26.53
CA ILE A 74 -17.07 -7.38 -26.33
C ILE A 74 -18.41 -7.17 -25.61
N LYS A 75 -18.47 -6.30 -24.59
CA LYS A 75 -19.73 -5.94 -23.91
C LYS A 75 -20.74 -5.31 -24.88
N ILE A 76 -20.29 -4.42 -25.76
CA ILE A 76 -21.15 -3.79 -26.79
C ILE A 76 -21.69 -4.83 -27.77
N LEU A 77 -20.83 -5.73 -28.25
CA LEU A 77 -21.26 -6.83 -29.12
C LEU A 77 -22.32 -7.70 -28.41
N GLY A 78 -22.10 -8.03 -27.14
CA GLY A 78 -23.07 -8.74 -26.30
C GLY A 78 -24.43 -8.02 -26.23
N LEU A 79 -24.42 -6.71 -25.99
CA LEU A 79 -25.63 -5.87 -25.97
C LEU A 79 -26.35 -5.86 -27.32
N ILE A 80 -25.62 -5.72 -28.42
CA ILE A 80 -26.19 -5.75 -29.79
C ILE A 80 -26.87 -7.10 -30.05
N PHE A 81 -26.24 -8.21 -29.69
CA PHE A 81 -26.83 -9.54 -29.83
C PHE A 81 -28.11 -9.72 -28.97
N VAL A 82 -28.12 -9.25 -27.73
CA VAL A 82 -29.32 -9.32 -26.88
C VAL A 82 -30.44 -8.43 -27.44
N ILE A 83 -30.15 -7.20 -27.85
CA ILE A 83 -31.15 -6.29 -28.43
C ILE A 83 -31.71 -6.88 -29.73
N THR A 84 -30.87 -7.35 -30.65
CA THR A 84 -31.32 -7.97 -31.91
C THR A 84 -32.10 -9.27 -31.66
N GLY A 85 -31.74 -10.05 -30.64
CA GLY A 85 -32.51 -11.20 -30.16
C GLY A 85 -33.92 -10.82 -29.69
N THR A 86 -34.09 -9.69 -29.00
CA THR A 86 -35.44 -9.20 -28.60
C THR A 86 -36.30 -8.79 -29.78
N LEU A 87 -35.71 -8.30 -30.87
CA LEU A 87 -36.43 -7.81 -32.03
C LEU A 87 -36.82 -8.91 -33.03
N THR A 88 -36.10 -10.04 -33.02
CA THR A 88 -36.24 -11.13 -34.00
C THR A 88 -37.18 -12.26 -33.56
N THR A 89 -37.54 -12.35 -32.27
CA THR A 89 -38.60 -13.26 -31.80
C THR A 89 -39.99 -12.79 -32.25
N PRO A 90 -40.90 -13.68 -32.70
CA PRO A 90 -41.96 -13.33 -33.64
C PRO A 90 -43.03 -12.37 -33.09
N LYS A 91 -43.50 -11.50 -34.00
CA LYS A 91 -44.57 -10.50 -33.87
C LYS A 91 -45.96 -11.17 -33.89
N LEU A 92 -46.91 -10.70 -33.08
CA LEU A 92 -48.28 -10.46 -33.58
C LEU A 92 -48.43 -8.96 -33.90
N SER A 93 -49.26 -8.69 -34.91
CA SER A 93 -49.38 -7.49 -35.77
C SER A 93 -49.29 -6.09 -35.12
N PHE A 94 -48.73 -5.16 -35.90
CA PHE A 94 -48.59 -3.73 -35.61
C PHE A 94 -49.95 -2.98 -35.53
N PRO A 95 -49.98 -1.90 -34.73
CA PRO A 95 -50.51 -0.61 -35.15
C PRO A 95 -49.38 0.44 -35.22
N ASP A 96 -49.57 1.42 -36.11
CA ASP A 96 -48.61 2.42 -36.60
C ASP A 96 -47.53 2.92 -35.62
N ILE A 97 -46.28 2.85 -36.08
CA ILE A 97 -45.11 3.39 -35.39
C ILE A 97 -45.12 4.92 -35.53
N LYS A 98 -45.60 5.64 -34.51
CA LYS A 98 -45.12 7.01 -34.27
C LYS A 98 -43.69 6.93 -33.72
N LYS A 99 -42.74 7.32 -34.58
CA LYS A 99 -41.31 7.60 -34.37
C LYS A 99 -40.68 7.01 -33.11
N LEU A 100 -39.90 5.94 -33.31
CA LEU A 100 -38.87 5.49 -32.36
C LEU A 100 -37.92 6.67 -32.11
N VAL A 101 -37.85 7.17 -30.88
CA VAL A 101 -36.83 8.16 -30.48
C VAL A 101 -35.51 7.39 -30.34
N ILE A 102 -34.68 7.47 -31.38
CA ILE A 102 -33.29 7.04 -31.33
C ILE A 102 -32.56 8.14 -30.55
N ILE A 103 -32.21 7.89 -29.30
CA ILE A 103 -31.33 8.78 -28.54
C ILE A 103 -29.91 8.51 -29.06
N PRO A 104 -29.26 9.46 -29.75
CA PRO A 104 -27.90 9.25 -30.22
C PRO A 104 -26.97 9.06 -29.01
N PRO A 105 -26.03 8.11 -29.04
CA PRO A 105 -25.05 7.98 -27.99
C PRO A 105 -24.17 9.23 -27.97
N ILE A 106 -24.12 9.91 -26.83
CA ILE A 106 -23.22 11.04 -26.62
C ILE A 106 -21.79 10.46 -26.51
N LEU A 107 -21.06 10.45 -27.63
CA LEU A 107 -19.63 10.09 -27.66
C LEU A 107 -18.80 11.30 -27.23
N ILE A 108 -18.64 11.48 -25.92
CA ILE A 108 -17.72 12.47 -25.34
C ILE A 108 -16.92 11.79 -24.23
N SER A 109 -16.11 10.77 -24.54
CA SER A 109 -15.03 10.34 -23.66
C SER A 109 -14.03 9.44 -24.39
N SER A 110 -12.82 9.30 -23.85
CA SER A 110 -11.82 8.30 -24.25
C SER A 110 -12.24 6.84 -23.94
N THR A 111 -13.47 6.64 -23.43
CA THR A 111 -14.04 5.36 -23.03
C THR A 111 -15.37 5.10 -23.76
N LEU A 112 -15.72 3.83 -23.95
CA LEU A 112 -17.02 3.44 -24.51
C LEU A 112 -18.12 3.29 -23.44
N THR A 113 -17.83 3.63 -22.18
CA THR A 113 -18.76 3.53 -21.05
C THR A 113 -20.09 4.26 -21.27
N PRO A 114 -20.15 5.49 -21.81
CA PRO A 114 -21.42 6.16 -22.11
C PRO A 114 -22.27 5.42 -23.16
N LEU A 115 -21.63 4.81 -24.15
CA LEU A 115 -22.29 3.99 -25.16
C LEU A 115 -22.84 2.71 -24.55
N ILE A 116 -22.08 2.04 -23.67
CA ILE A 116 -22.51 0.84 -22.94
C ILE A 116 -23.73 1.15 -22.06
N ALA A 117 -23.71 2.24 -21.27
CA ALA A 117 -24.83 2.66 -20.44
C ALA A 117 -26.11 2.90 -21.26
N SER A 118 -25.95 3.60 -22.39
CA SER A 118 -27.05 3.87 -23.32
C SER A 118 -27.62 2.58 -23.92
N LEU A 119 -26.76 1.63 -24.31
CA LEU A 119 -27.17 0.35 -24.87
C LEU A 119 -27.87 -0.54 -23.84
N TYR A 120 -27.43 -0.55 -22.56
CA TYR A 120 -28.16 -1.23 -21.48
C TYR A 120 -29.57 -0.65 -21.30
N LEU A 121 -29.71 0.68 -21.38
CA LEU A 121 -31.01 1.35 -21.31
C LEU A 121 -31.89 0.98 -22.51
N VAL A 122 -31.34 0.95 -23.73
CA VAL A 122 -32.07 0.49 -24.93
C VAL A 122 -32.50 -0.98 -24.79
N ALA A 123 -31.63 -1.85 -24.29
CA ALA A 123 -31.98 -3.25 -24.02
C ALA A 123 -33.11 -3.36 -22.98
N SER A 124 -33.04 -2.61 -21.89
CA SER A 124 -34.10 -2.52 -20.87
C SER A 124 -35.44 -2.10 -21.47
N LEU A 125 -35.48 -1.02 -22.26
CA LEU A 125 -36.68 -0.55 -22.95
C LEU A 125 -37.22 -1.58 -23.95
N SER A 126 -36.34 -2.31 -24.65
CA SER A 126 -36.71 -3.36 -25.60
C SER A 126 -37.43 -4.51 -24.90
N PHE A 127 -36.93 -4.94 -23.72
CA PHE A 127 -37.63 -5.94 -22.90
C PHE A 127 -38.98 -5.43 -22.38
N PHE A 128 -39.08 -4.18 -21.91
CA PHE A 128 -40.37 -3.63 -21.47
C PHE A 128 -41.38 -3.48 -22.61
N LYS A 129 -40.92 -3.08 -23.79
CA LYS A 129 -41.76 -3.03 -24.99
C LYS A 129 -42.30 -4.42 -25.33
N ARG A 130 -41.46 -5.45 -25.23
CA ARG A 130 -41.87 -6.84 -25.44
C ARG A 130 -42.92 -7.31 -24.43
N VAL A 131 -42.75 -6.99 -23.14
CA VAL A 131 -43.75 -7.31 -22.10
C VAL A 131 -45.11 -6.67 -22.42
N LYS A 132 -45.14 -5.45 -22.95
CA LYS A 132 -46.39 -4.76 -23.33
C LYS A 132 -47.04 -5.39 -24.57
N LEU A 133 -46.24 -5.80 -25.56
CA LEU A 133 -46.73 -6.35 -26.83
C LEU A 133 -47.15 -7.82 -26.72
N ASP A 134 -46.29 -8.68 -26.15
CA ASP A 134 -46.50 -10.13 -26.08
C ASP A 134 -47.33 -10.55 -24.85
N ARG A 135 -47.66 -9.60 -23.95
CA ARG A 135 -48.24 -9.83 -22.61
C ARG A 135 -47.44 -10.82 -21.74
N ASP A 136 -46.20 -11.11 -22.12
CA ASP A 136 -45.35 -12.02 -21.39
C ASP A 136 -44.73 -11.31 -20.18
N LYS A 137 -45.45 -11.36 -19.05
CA LYS A 137 -45.03 -10.73 -17.79
C LYS A 137 -43.66 -11.24 -17.29
N GLN A 138 -43.17 -12.36 -17.83
CA GLN A 138 -41.95 -12.99 -17.37
C GLN A 138 -40.70 -12.16 -17.70
N PHE A 139 -40.65 -11.47 -18.85
CA PHE A 139 -39.52 -10.62 -19.24
C PHE A 139 -39.42 -9.30 -18.46
N LYS A 140 -40.41 -8.96 -17.62
CA LYS A 140 -40.40 -7.74 -16.81
C LYS A 140 -39.19 -7.67 -15.88
N ARG A 141 -38.79 -8.82 -15.30
CA ARG A 141 -37.62 -8.91 -14.41
C ARG A 141 -36.32 -8.69 -15.18
N VAL A 142 -36.19 -9.23 -16.38
CA VAL A 142 -35.01 -9.03 -17.24
C VAL A 142 -34.87 -7.55 -17.62
N GLY A 143 -35.97 -6.88 -18.01
CA GLY A 143 -35.94 -5.44 -18.29
C GLY A 143 -35.54 -4.59 -17.08
N LEU A 144 -36.00 -4.95 -15.88
CA LEU A 144 -35.57 -4.31 -14.64
C LEU A 144 -34.08 -4.55 -14.35
N ALA A 145 -33.56 -5.77 -14.53
CA ALA A 145 -32.14 -6.05 -14.34
C ALA A 145 -31.26 -5.18 -15.26
N PHE A 146 -31.60 -5.10 -16.55
CA PHE A 146 -30.89 -4.24 -17.50
C PHE A 146 -31.03 -2.75 -17.20
N LEU A 147 -32.12 -2.32 -16.55
CA LEU A 147 -32.25 -0.94 -16.06
C LEU A 147 -31.24 -0.64 -14.95
N PHE A 148 -31.09 -1.56 -13.99
CA PHE A 148 -30.09 -1.42 -12.93
C PHE A 148 -28.66 -1.48 -13.49
N PHE A 149 -28.38 -2.31 -14.50
CA PHE A 149 -27.08 -2.28 -15.20
C PHE A 149 -26.82 -0.94 -15.89
N ALA A 150 -27.84 -0.34 -16.54
CA ALA A 150 -27.70 0.99 -17.11
C ALA A 150 -27.37 2.03 -16.03
N LEU A 151 -28.09 2.02 -14.89
CA LEU A 151 -27.86 2.95 -13.78
C LEU A 151 -26.45 2.81 -13.18
N ALA A 152 -25.95 1.59 -13.03
CA ALA A 152 -24.59 1.35 -12.56
C ALA A 152 -23.55 1.92 -13.54
N GLU A 153 -23.74 1.69 -14.84
CA GLU A 153 -22.82 2.20 -15.86
C GLU A 153 -22.90 3.73 -16.01
N PHE A 154 -24.06 4.36 -15.80
CA PHE A 154 -24.18 5.82 -15.73
C PHE A 154 -23.36 6.42 -14.59
N ILE A 155 -23.30 5.75 -13.44
CA ILE A 155 -22.43 6.16 -12.34
C ILE A 155 -20.95 6.00 -12.72
N ASN A 156 -20.62 4.92 -13.44
CA ASN A 156 -19.25 4.68 -13.91
C ASN A 156 -18.74 5.78 -14.85
N ILE A 157 -19.62 6.49 -15.57
CA ILE A 157 -19.22 7.65 -16.39
C ILE A 157 -18.52 8.72 -15.55
N ALA A 158 -18.94 8.92 -14.29
CA ALA A 158 -18.37 9.96 -13.42
C ALA A 158 -16.87 9.73 -13.16
N PHE A 159 -16.38 8.48 -13.21
CA PHE A 159 -14.96 8.16 -13.05
C PHE A 159 -14.06 8.67 -14.18
N THR A 160 -14.63 9.02 -15.33
CA THR A 160 -13.89 9.72 -16.41
C THR A 160 -13.41 11.11 -15.99
N TRP A 161 -13.97 11.68 -14.91
CA TRP A 161 -13.58 12.95 -14.32
C TRP A 161 -12.80 12.80 -12.99
N SER A 162 -12.26 11.61 -12.72
CA SER A 162 -11.51 11.32 -11.48
C SER A 162 -10.23 12.18 -11.30
N ALA A 163 -9.65 12.69 -12.39
CA ALA A 163 -8.47 13.56 -12.38
C ALA A 163 -8.78 15.06 -12.17
N THR A 164 -9.85 15.38 -11.44
CA THR A 164 -10.22 16.77 -11.14
C THR A 164 -9.36 17.35 -10.00
N GLY A 165 -8.97 18.62 -10.10
CA GLY A 165 -8.17 19.31 -9.07
C GLY A 165 -8.90 19.62 -7.75
N ASN A 166 -10.17 19.20 -7.61
CA ASN A 166 -10.96 19.41 -6.40
C ASN A 166 -10.84 18.18 -5.48
N VAL A 167 -10.29 18.38 -4.28
CA VAL A 167 -10.04 17.33 -3.28
C VAL A 167 -11.30 16.53 -2.94
N PHE A 168 -12.47 17.18 -2.84
CA PHE A 168 -13.74 16.49 -2.51
C PHE A 168 -14.14 15.49 -3.60
N TRP A 169 -14.11 15.93 -4.87
CA TRP A 169 -14.48 15.07 -6.00
C TRP A 169 -13.43 13.99 -6.26
N SER A 170 -12.14 14.31 -6.07
CA SER A 170 -11.04 13.34 -6.17
C SER A 170 -11.17 12.22 -5.14
N GLN A 171 -11.52 12.52 -3.89
CA GLN A 171 -11.76 11.50 -2.86
C GLN A 171 -13.01 10.67 -3.14
N MET A 172 -14.11 11.29 -3.59
CA MET A 172 -15.37 10.59 -3.90
C MET A 172 -15.25 9.66 -5.12
N LEU A 173 -14.47 10.07 -6.13
CA LEU A 173 -14.19 9.33 -7.37
C LEU A 173 -12.90 8.50 -7.31
N ALA A 174 -12.26 8.40 -6.15
CA ALA A 174 -11.11 7.54 -5.95
C ALA A 174 -11.49 6.06 -6.17
N ASN A 175 -10.50 5.23 -6.50
CA ASN A 175 -10.68 3.78 -6.51
C ASN A 175 -11.19 3.33 -5.13
N PHE A 176 -12.31 2.60 -5.12
CA PHE A 176 -13.05 2.19 -3.92
C PHE A 176 -13.71 3.35 -3.12
N GLY A 177 -13.94 4.51 -3.75
CA GLY A 177 -14.73 5.60 -3.19
C GLY A 177 -16.24 5.32 -3.14
N VAL A 178 -17.02 6.31 -2.70
CA VAL A 178 -18.48 6.18 -2.51
C VAL A 178 -19.20 5.85 -3.82
N PHE A 179 -18.82 6.49 -4.93
CA PHE A 179 -19.42 6.22 -6.24
C PHE A 179 -19.13 4.80 -6.74
N TRP A 180 -17.98 4.24 -6.36
CA TRP A 180 -17.60 2.89 -6.75
C TRP A 180 -18.51 1.91 -6.03
N PHE A 181 -18.68 2.09 -4.71
CA PHE A 181 -19.59 1.27 -3.93
C PHE A 181 -21.03 1.37 -4.44
N LEU A 182 -21.49 2.59 -4.73
CA LEU A 182 -22.84 2.83 -5.24
C LEU A 182 -23.09 2.11 -6.58
N SER A 183 -22.14 2.21 -7.52
CA SER A 183 -22.19 1.50 -8.80
C SER A 183 -22.28 -0.02 -8.60
N ARG A 184 -21.41 -0.60 -7.76
CA ARG A 184 -21.38 -2.04 -7.48
C ARG A 184 -22.63 -2.52 -6.74
N ALA A 185 -23.18 -1.73 -5.83
CA ALA A 185 -24.43 -2.05 -5.15
C ALA A 185 -25.61 -2.08 -6.12
N ILE A 186 -25.71 -1.10 -7.03
CA ILE A 186 -26.75 -1.04 -8.05
C ILE A 186 -26.63 -2.20 -9.04
N GLN A 187 -25.40 -2.52 -9.46
CA GLN A 187 -25.12 -3.69 -10.29
C GLN A 187 -25.56 -4.99 -9.59
N ALA A 188 -25.25 -5.14 -8.29
CA ALA A 188 -25.67 -6.30 -7.49
C ALA A 188 -27.19 -6.46 -7.43
N ILE A 189 -27.95 -5.36 -7.34
CA ILE A 189 -29.42 -5.41 -7.41
C ILE A 189 -29.88 -5.93 -8.78
N GLY A 190 -29.28 -5.45 -9.88
CA GLY A 190 -29.57 -5.92 -11.23
C GLY A 190 -29.29 -7.42 -11.39
N ILE A 191 -28.14 -7.88 -10.90
CA ILE A 191 -27.73 -9.30 -10.91
C ILE A 191 -28.71 -10.14 -10.09
N PHE A 192 -29.09 -9.69 -8.90
CA PHE A 192 -30.04 -10.39 -8.04
C PHE A 192 -31.40 -10.56 -8.71
N ILE A 193 -31.92 -9.51 -9.37
CA ILE A 193 -33.18 -9.56 -10.11
C ILE A 193 -33.09 -10.55 -11.30
N LEU A 194 -31.99 -10.53 -12.05
CA LEU A 194 -31.77 -11.46 -13.16
C LEU A 194 -31.63 -12.91 -12.67
N GLY A 195 -30.92 -13.13 -11.56
CA GLY A 195 -30.75 -14.43 -10.92
C GLY A 195 -32.08 -15.01 -10.43
N LEU A 196 -32.92 -14.20 -9.77
CA LEU A 196 -34.28 -14.61 -9.36
C LEU A 196 -35.17 -14.97 -10.56
N TRP A 197 -34.98 -14.29 -11.70
CA TRP A 197 -35.66 -14.64 -12.94
C TRP A 197 -35.17 -15.98 -13.49
N ALA A 198 -33.85 -16.15 -13.64
CA ALA A 198 -33.24 -17.38 -14.16
C ALA A 198 -33.62 -18.60 -13.30
N TRP A 199 -33.50 -18.46 -11.97
CA TRP A 199 -33.87 -19.51 -11.01
C TRP A 199 -35.34 -19.93 -11.12
N GLY A 200 -36.23 -18.98 -11.45
CA GLY A 200 -37.64 -19.23 -11.67
C GLY A 200 -37.93 -20.27 -12.76
N TYR A 201 -37.03 -20.42 -13.75
CA TYR A 201 -37.12 -21.44 -14.80
C TYR A 201 -36.29 -22.69 -14.49
N ILE A 202 -35.10 -22.49 -13.91
CA ILE A 202 -34.18 -23.58 -13.55
C ILE A 202 -34.88 -24.59 -12.63
N ARG A 203 -35.64 -24.13 -11.63
CA ARG A 203 -36.33 -24.99 -10.65
C ARG A 203 -37.36 -25.97 -11.25
N PHE A 204 -37.79 -25.73 -12.49
CA PHE A 204 -38.77 -26.60 -13.16
C PHE A 204 -38.09 -27.63 -14.09
N ARG A 205 -36.76 -27.62 -14.20
CA ARG A 205 -35.98 -28.53 -15.03
C ARG A 205 -34.95 -29.26 -14.16
N PRO A 206 -35.21 -30.51 -13.74
CA PRO A 206 -34.41 -31.18 -12.71
C PRO A 206 -32.93 -31.30 -13.08
N GLN A 207 -32.60 -31.58 -14.35
CA GLN A 207 -31.22 -31.59 -14.83
C GLN A 207 -30.49 -30.26 -14.61
N ILE A 208 -31.09 -29.15 -15.07
CA ILE A 208 -30.50 -27.82 -15.03
C ILE A 208 -30.46 -27.33 -13.58
N GLN A 209 -31.46 -27.71 -12.77
CA GLN A 209 -31.47 -27.43 -11.35
C GLN A 209 -30.28 -28.08 -10.64
N LEU A 210 -30.06 -29.39 -10.83
CA LEU A 210 -28.90 -30.08 -10.26
C LEU A 210 -27.58 -29.47 -10.75
N PHE A 211 -27.48 -29.19 -12.04
CA PHE A 211 -26.31 -28.53 -12.63
C PHE A 211 -26.03 -27.16 -11.98
N ALA A 212 -27.07 -26.34 -11.83
CA ALA A 212 -26.97 -25.03 -11.19
C ALA A 212 -26.57 -25.13 -9.71
N ILE A 213 -27.11 -26.11 -8.98
CA ILE A 213 -26.74 -26.36 -7.58
C ILE A 213 -25.26 -26.77 -7.47
N PHE A 214 -24.78 -27.70 -8.30
CA PHE A 214 -23.38 -28.12 -8.23
C PHE A 214 -22.41 -27.00 -8.63
N ALA A 215 -22.73 -26.25 -9.69
CA ALA A 215 -21.89 -25.14 -10.13
C ALA A 215 -21.86 -24.00 -9.09
N THR A 216 -23.01 -23.63 -8.50
CA THR A 216 -23.07 -22.60 -7.45
C THR A 216 -22.33 -23.05 -6.19
N THR A 217 -22.45 -24.32 -5.80
CA THR A 217 -21.73 -24.88 -4.64
C THR A 217 -20.22 -24.87 -4.87
N GLY A 218 -19.76 -25.34 -6.03
CA GLY A 218 -18.34 -25.28 -6.40
C GLY A 218 -17.81 -23.85 -6.41
N LEU A 219 -18.57 -22.92 -6.99
CA LEU A 219 -18.24 -21.49 -6.99
C LEU A 219 -18.10 -20.92 -5.58
N ILE A 220 -19.02 -21.24 -4.65
CA ILE A 220 -18.92 -20.79 -3.26
C ILE A 220 -17.65 -21.33 -2.59
N ILE A 221 -17.31 -22.60 -2.81
CA ILE A 221 -16.09 -23.22 -2.26
C ILE A 221 -14.84 -22.51 -2.78
N PHE A 222 -14.74 -22.30 -4.10
CA PHE A 222 -13.60 -21.62 -4.71
C PHE A 222 -13.49 -20.16 -4.28
N LEU A 223 -14.60 -19.42 -4.23
CA LEU A 223 -14.63 -18.03 -3.75
C LEU A 223 -14.21 -17.93 -2.28
N THR A 224 -14.73 -18.81 -1.43
CA THR A 224 -14.37 -18.83 -0.01
C THR A 224 -12.88 -19.10 0.16
N THR A 225 -12.34 -20.07 -0.60
CA THR A 225 -10.92 -20.41 -0.60
C THR A 225 -10.06 -19.24 -1.07
N ALA A 226 -10.46 -18.56 -2.14
CA ALA A 226 -9.74 -17.40 -2.66
C ALA A 226 -9.71 -16.23 -1.66
N VAL A 227 -10.85 -15.90 -1.05
CA VAL A 227 -10.95 -14.83 -0.05
C VAL A 227 -10.12 -15.17 1.19
N LEU A 228 -10.18 -16.42 1.68
CA LEU A 228 -9.37 -16.89 2.79
C LEU A 228 -7.88 -16.83 2.47
N PHE A 229 -7.47 -17.30 1.29
CA PHE A 229 -6.08 -17.24 0.85
C PHE A 229 -5.59 -15.80 0.79
N THR A 230 -6.34 -14.89 0.17
CA THR A 230 -5.97 -13.47 0.07
C THR A 230 -5.89 -12.82 1.46
N ALA A 231 -6.79 -13.16 2.39
CA ALA A 231 -6.73 -12.69 3.77
C ALA A 231 -5.50 -13.21 4.53
N LEU A 232 -5.18 -14.50 4.38
CA LEU A 232 -3.98 -15.10 4.97
C LEU A 232 -2.69 -14.52 4.38
N LEU A 233 -2.64 -14.34 3.06
CA LEU A 233 -1.51 -13.77 2.34
C LEU A 233 -1.22 -12.36 2.84
N LEU A 234 -2.24 -11.48 2.91
CA LEU A 234 -2.02 -10.12 3.42
C LEU A 234 -1.61 -10.10 4.90
N ARG A 235 -2.18 -10.98 5.72
CA ARG A 235 -1.79 -11.10 7.13
C ARG A 235 -0.35 -11.58 7.29
N ASN A 236 0.08 -12.52 6.45
CA ASN A 236 1.47 -13.00 6.45
C ASN A 236 2.43 -11.90 6.00
N ILE A 237 2.11 -11.18 4.91
CA ILE A 237 2.94 -10.03 4.46
C ILE A 237 3.03 -8.96 5.55
N GLU A 238 1.93 -8.65 6.24
CA GLU A 238 1.93 -7.71 7.36
C GLU A 238 2.84 -8.21 8.50
N PHE A 239 2.69 -9.47 8.90
CA PHE A 239 3.49 -10.08 9.96
C PHE A 239 4.98 -10.10 9.61
N ASP A 240 5.32 -10.53 8.39
CA ASP A 240 6.68 -10.57 7.89
C ASP A 240 7.27 -9.16 7.82
N ALA A 241 6.52 -8.18 7.31
CA ALA A 241 6.96 -6.79 7.27
C ALA A 241 7.26 -6.23 8.66
N LEU A 242 6.36 -6.44 9.64
CA LEU A 242 6.58 -5.98 11.02
C LEU A 242 7.81 -6.66 11.65
N LYS A 243 7.97 -7.97 11.45
CA LYS A 243 9.11 -8.73 11.97
C LYS A 243 10.44 -8.32 11.32
N HIS A 244 10.43 -8.03 10.01
CA HIS A 244 11.61 -7.54 9.31
C HIS A 244 12.01 -6.14 9.79
N LEU A 245 11.05 -5.23 9.98
CA LEU A 245 11.34 -3.88 10.50
C LEU A 245 12.05 -3.89 11.86
N GLU A 246 11.71 -4.83 12.76
CA GLU A 246 12.41 -4.99 14.03
C GLU A 246 13.89 -5.37 13.83
N THR A 247 14.18 -6.24 12.86
CA THR A 247 15.54 -6.62 12.49
C THR A 247 16.26 -5.48 11.77
N ASP A 248 15.57 -4.76 10.89
CA ASP A 248 16.13 -3.67 10.09
C ASP A 248 16.46 -2.43 10.94
N THR A 249 15.76 -2.24 12.06
CA THR A 249 16.12 -1.20 13.05
C THR A 249 17.52 -1.43 13.63
N LYS A 250 17.98 -2.70 13.70
CA LYS A 250 19.36 -3.01 14.10
C LYS A 250 20.38 -2.58 13.06
N VAL A 251 20.03 -2.45 11.78
CA VAL A 251 20.94 -1.94 10.75
C VAL A 251 21.25 -0.46 11.00
N LEU A 252 20.23 0.33 11.36
CA LEU A 252 20.42 1.72 11.77
C LEU A 252 21.30 1.81 13.04
N GLN A 253 21.07 0.94 14.02
CA GLN A 253 21.90 0.86 15.22
C GLN A 253 23.34 0.47 14.91
N LEU A 254 23.57 -0.51 14.03
CA LEU A 254 24.91 -0.91 13.58
C LEU A 254 25.63 0.25 12.87
N GLY A 255 24.92 1.05 12.07
CA GLY A 255 25.48 2.26 11.48
C GLY A 255 25.97 3.25 12.54
N LEU A 256 25.18 3.47 13.59
CA LEU A 256 25.57 4.33 14.70
C LEU A 256 26.75 3.75 15.51
N ASP A 257 26.76 2.45 15.74
CA ASP A 257 27.84 1.79 16.48
C ASP A 257 29.15 1.75 15.67
N SER A 258 29.06 1.68 14.33
CA SER A 258 30.20 1.87 13.43
C SER A 258 30.78 3.27 13.58
N LEU A 259 29.95 4.31 13.52
CA LEU A 259 30.39 5.70 13.71
C LEU A 259 30.96 5.94 15.11
N LYS A 260 30.41 5.32 16.16
CA LYS A 260 30.99 5.38 17.52
C LYS A 260 32.39 4.78 17.57
N SER A 261 32.59 3.63 16.91
CA SER A 261 33.87 2.93 16.86
C SER A 261 34.91 3.73 16.08
N GLU A 262 34.51 4.33 14.97
CA GLU A 262 35.33 5.24 14.17
C GLU A 262 35.72 6.49 14.96
N ALA A 263 34.76 7.17 15.59
CA ALA A 263 35.03 8.33 16.45
C ALA A 263 35.99 7.98 17.59
N LEU A 264 35.85 6.81 18.21
CA LEU A 264 36.76 6.36 19.27
C LEU A 264 38.17 6.09 18.76
N ALA A 265 38.31 5.47 17.58
CA ALA A 265 39.60 5.23 16.95
C ALA A 265 40.30 6.53 16.56
N ASN A 266 39.56 7.48 15.99
CA ASN A 266 40.06 8.80 15.63
C ASN A 266 40.51 9.57 16.88
N SER A 267 39.68 9.63 17.93
CA SER A 267 40.02 10.25 19.22
C SER A 267 41.34 9.71 19.80
N LYS A 268 41.52 8.39 19.80
CA LYS A 268 42.76 7.74 20.29
C LYS A 268 43.97 8.04 19.42
N THR A 269 43.77 8.15 18.11
CA THR A 269 44.84 8.46 17.16
C THR A 269 45.37 9.86 17.40
N VAL A 270 44.46 10.84 17.57
CA VAL A 270 44.81 12.23 17.88
C VAL A 270 45.43 12.33 19.28
N SER A 271 44.89 11.62 20.28
CA SER A 271 45.40 11.68 21.65
C SER A 271 46.80 11.06 21.81
N ALA A 272 47.18 10.16 20.91
CA ALA A 272 48.52 9.57 20.85
C ALA A 272 49.54 10.40 20.04
N ASP A 273 49.10 11.46 19.35
CA ASP A 273 49.98 12.27 18.49
C ASP A 273 51.01 13.05 19.32
N HIS A 274 52.29 12.87 19.00
CA HIS A 274 53.39 13.50 19.72
C HIS A 274 53.39 15.03 19.56
N ASN A 275 53.06 15.55 18.38
CA ASN A 275 53.10 16.99 18.12
C ASN A 275 52.01 17.72 18.92
N ILE A 276 50.83 17.08 19.05
CA ILE A 276 49.73 17.60 19.87
C ILE A 276 50.11 17.61 21.36
N LYS A 277 50.72 16.53 21.86
CA LYS A 277 51.21 16.46 23.27
C LYS A 277 52.24 17.56 23.58
N THR A 278 53.17 17.80 22.66
CA THR A 278 54.20 18.84 22.82
C THR A 278 53.58 20.25 22.77
N ALA A 279 52.68 20.53 21.82
CA ALA A 279 52.02 21.83 21.72
C ALA A 279 51.21 22.19 22.97
N ILE A 280 50.55 21.20 23.61
CA ILE A 280 49.84 21.41 24.88
C ILE A 280 50.82 21.70 26.03
N SER A 281 51.97 21.01 26.05
CA SER A 281 53.00 21.19 27.10
C SER A 281 53.69 22.55 27.00
N ASP A 282 53.93 23.02 25.78
CA ASP A 282 54.56 24.31 25.49
C ASP A 282 53.56 25.48 25.53
N ASN A 283 52.26 25.19 25.73
CA ASN A 283 51.16 26.15 25.71
C ASN A 283 51.09 26.97 24.40
N ASP A 284 51.48 26.36 23.27
CA ASP A 284 51.42 26.98 21.94
C ASP A 284 50.06 26.72 21.28
N ILE A 285 49.12 27.61 21.60
CA ILE A 285 47.74 27.53 21.10
C ILE A 285 47.68 27.65 19.57
N LYS A 286 48.56 28.43 18.94
CA LYS A 286 48.54 28.61 17.47
C LYS A 286 48.98 27.35 16.74
N ALA A 287 50.04 26.69 17.23
CA ALA A 287 50.47 25.41 16.70
C ALA A 287 49.39 24.33 16.93
N LEU A 288 48.74 24.34 18.10
CA LEU A 288 47.66 23.41 18.42
C LEU A 288 46.45 23.57 17.48
N ASP A 289 46.02 24.81 17.19
CA ASP A 289 44.91 25.10 16.27
C ASP A 289 45.18 24.53 14.86
N GLN A 290 46.40 24.74 14.34
CA GLN A 290 46.80 24.24 13.02
C GLN A 290 46.87 22.71 12.98
N LEU A 291 47.52 22.09 13.97
CA LEU A 291 47.63 20.64 14.05
C LEU A 291 46.27 19.96 14.19
N ALA A 292 45.36 20.55 14.98
CA ALA A 292 44.01 20.05 15.16
C ALA A 292 43.17 20.14 13.87
N ALA A 293 43.27 21.26 13.14
CA ALA A 293 42.61 21.44 11.85
C ALA A 293 43.13 20.45 10.78
N ASP A 294 44.46 20.31 10.67
CA ASP A 294 45.08 19.36 9.73
C ASP A 294 44.63 17.92 10.04
N LYS A 295 44.60 17.55 11.32
CA LYS A 295 44.18 16.21 11.76
C LYS A 295 42.69 15.96 11.57
N MET A 296 41.85 16.98 11.74
CA MET A 296 40.41 16.89 11.48
C MET A 296 40.12 16.58 10.01
N ILE A 297 40.86 17.22 9.10
CA ILE A 297 40.76 16.99 7.64
C ILE A 297 41.32 15.61 7.27
N GLU A 298 42.49 15.24 7.81
CA GLU A 298 43.12 13.93 7.56
C GLU A 298 42.22 12.76 7.95
N LEU A 299 41.57 12.86 9.11
CA LEU A 299 40.69 11.83 9.66
C LEU A 299 39.23 11.95 9.20
N ASN A 300 38.91 12.99 8.42
CA ASN A 300 37.55 13.29 7.93
C ASN A 300 36.48 13.28 9.05
N THR A 301 36.81 13.84 10.21
CA THR A 301 35.89 13.93 11.36
C THR A 301 35.00 15.16 11.26
N GLY A 302 33.75 15.06 11.72
CA GLY A 302 32.81 16.20 11.71
C GLY A 302 33.20 17.33 12.68
N PHE A 303 33.89 16.98 13.77
CA PHE A 303 34.54 17.95 14.67
C PHE A 303 35.70 17.29 15.42
N LEU A 304 36.64 18.12 15.87
CA LEU A 304 37.77 17.74 16.71
C LEU A 304 38.06 18.87 17.69
N ASP A 305 37.93 18.59 18.98
CA ASP A 305 38.18 19.52 20.07
C ASP A 305 39.28 18.99 20.99
N ILE A 306 40.18 19.86 21.42
CA ILE A 306 41.21 19.54 22.41
C ILE A 306 40.90 20.32 23.68
N ILE A 307 40.86 19.60 24.79
CA ILE A 307 40.33 20.07 26.06
C ILE A 307 41.41 19.93 27.12
N SER A 308 41.55 20.94 27.98
CA SER A 308 42.47 20.90 29.11
C SER A 308 42.01 19.93 30.19
N SER A 309 42.92 19.54 31.08
CA SER A 309 42.59 18.77 32.29
C SER A 309 41.59 19.49 33.23
N SER A 310 41.40 20.80 33.09
CA SER A 310 40.39 21.58 33.82
C SER A 310 39.01 21.61 33.15
N GLY A 311 38.86 21.02 31.95
CA GLY A 311 37.61 21.01 31.20
C GLY A 311 37.34 22.24 30.33
N ASN A 312 38.37 23.06 30.08
CA ASN A 312 38.29 24.21 29.18
C ASN A 312 38.72 23.80 27.76
N ILE A 313 38.04 24.33 26.75
CA ILE A 313 38.39 24.07 25.34
C ILE A 313 39.67 24.85 25.01
N LEU A 314 40.73 24.13 24.66
CA LEU A 314 42.00 24.70 24.19
C LEU A 314 41.93 25.00 22.69
N THR A 315 41.38 24.07 21.91
CA THR A 315 41.10 24.28 20.48
C THR A 315 39.81 23.58 20.05
N ARG A 316 39.14 24.16 19.07
CA ARG A 316 38.01 23.61 18.34
C ARG A 316 38.36 23.73 16.86
N ALA A 317 38.72 22.62 16.24
CA ALA A 317 39.23 22.60 14.87
C ALA A 317 38.20 23.08 13.83
N ALA A 318 36.91 22.97 14.15
CA ALA A 318 35.81 23.40 13.29
C ALA A 318 35.51 24.91 13.39
N ASP A 319 35.78 25.54 14.53
CA ASP A 319 35.59 26.96 14.78
C ASP A 319 36.56 27.44 15.87
N ILE A 320 37.67 28.04 15.44
CA ILE A 320 38.77 28.46 16.31
C ILE A 320 38.38 29.64 17.21
N GLU A 321 37.33 30.39 16.86
CA GLU A 321 36.90 31.60 17.58
C GLU A 321 35.93 31.28 18.75
N GLU A 322 35.29 30.11 18.74
CA GLU A 322 34.30 29.70 19.74
C GLU A 322 34.91 28.81 20.84
N ARG A 323 35.39 29.43 21.92
CA ARG A 323 36.03 28.76 23.08
C ARG A 323 35.31 28.97 24.41
N SER A 324 34.09 29.50 24.39
CA SER A 324 33.34 29.92 25.58
C SER A 324 32.66 28.76 26.32
N GLU A 325 32.56 27.58 25.70
CA GLU A 325 31.94 26.40 26.29
C GLU A 325 32.92 25.57 27.12
N SER A 326 32.40 24.87 28.12
CA SER A 326 33.17 23.97 28.98
C SER A 326 32.51 22.60 29.05
N PHE A 327 33.31 21.54 29.10
CA PHE A 327 32.84 20.16 29.22
C PHE A 327 32.73 19.68 30.67
N ILE A 328 32.78 20.60 31.64
CA ILE A 328 32.59 20.28 33.06
C ILE A 328 31.20 19.67 33.29
N GLY A 329 31.16 18.47 33.87
CA GLY A 329 29.93 17.70 34.08
C GLY A 329 29.56 16.75 32.94
N ASN A 330 30.32 16.73 31.84
CA ASN A 330 30.15 15.73 30.78
C ASN A 330 30.73 14.37 31.21
N ASN A 331 29.91 13.33 31.15
CA ASN A 331 30.28 11.98 31.59
C ASN A 331 31.37 11.32 30.71
N LEU A 332 31.42 11.66 29.42
CA LEU A 332 32.46 11.17 28.51
C LEU A 332 33.81 11.83 28.82
N PHE A 333 33.81 13.12 29.14
CA PHE A 333 35.02 13.83 29.57
C PHE A 333 35.53 13.29 30.92
N GLN A 334 34.64 13.05 31.89
CA GLN A 334 34.99 12.43 33.17
C GLN A 334 35.70 11.07 32.96
N ALA A 335 35.18 10.22 32.07
CA ALA A 335 35.82 8.95 31.75
C ALA A 335 37.25 9.13 31.21
N SER A 336 37.50 10.14 30.38
CA SER A 336 38.87 10.45 29.93
C SER A 336 39.78 10.94 31.05
N GLN A 337 39.27 11.69 32.03
CA GLN A 337 40.06 12.11 33.20
C GLN A 337 40.43 10.95 34.12
N GLU A 338 39.72 9.82 34.03
CA GLU A 338 40.06 8.56 34.69
C GLU A 338 40.99 7.67 33.85
N GLY A 339 41.49 8.18 32.71
CA GLY A 339 42.39 7.45 31.81
C GLY A 339 41.67 6.48 30.86
N ARG A 340 40.34 6.57 30.70
CA ARG A 340 39.55 5.68 29.84
C ARG A 340 39.00 6.43 28.64
N SER A 341 39.22 5.91 27.43
CA SER A 341 38.52 6.43 26.25
C SER A 341 37.06 5.94 26.24
N ALA A 342 36.12 6.85 25.96
CA ALA A 342 34.69 6.57 25.93
C ALA A 342 34.03 7.20 24.69
N THR A 343 32.94 6.61 24.23
CA THR A 343 32.13 7.14 23.12
C THR A 343 30.65 7.06 23.49
N GLY A 344 29.87 8.02 23.02
CA GLY A 344 28.46 8.13 23.36
C GLY A 344 27.69 9.01 22.39
N ILE A 345 26.37 8.96 22.53
CA ILE A 345 25.46 9.81 21.78
C ILE A 345 25.07 10.98 22.67
N VAL A 346 25.20 12.18 22.13
CA VAL A 346 24.85 13.44 22.79
C VAL A 346 23.74 14.10 21.98
N VAL A 347 22.69 14.55 22.67
CA VAL A 347 21.58 15.27 22.06
C VAL A 347 21.64 16.72 22.55
N GLU A 348 21.77 17.65 21.61
CA GLU A 348 21.82 19.08 21.86
C GLU A 348 20.58 19.77 21.27
N ASN A 349 20.10 20.81 21.93
CA ASN A 349 18.97 21.59 21.42
C ASN A 349 19.47 22.57 20.36
N GLY A 350 19.16 22.32 19.09
CA GLY A 350 19.38 23.28 18.01
C GLY A 350 18.24 24.28 17.87
N ILE A 351 18.45 25.32 17.07
CA ILE A 351 17.48 26.42 16.85
C ILE A 351 16.20 25.92 16.17
N LEU A 352 16.35 24.99 15.22
CA LEU A 352 15.24 24.47 14.41
C LEU A 352 14.84 23.04 14.81
N ALA A 353 15.79 22.25 15.29
CA ALA A 353 15.62 20.85 15.65
C ALA A 353 16.75 20.40 16.58
N PRO A 354 16.56 19.32 17.35
CA PRO A 354 17.65 18.73 18.13
C PRO A 354 18.75 18.23 17.19
N ASN A 355 20.01 18.44 17.60
CA ASN A 355 21.18 17.90 16.92
C ASN A 355 21.67 16.68 17.69
N ILE A 356 21.86 15.57 16.97
CA ILE A 356 22.38 14.34 17.56
C ILE A 356 23.83 14.20 17.12
N LYS A 357 24.74 14.12 18.08
CA LYS A 357 26.17 13.97 17.85
C LYS A 357 26.65 12.64 18.41
N ILE A 358 27.51 11.96 17.67
CA ILE A 358 28.34 10.90 18.21
C ILE A 358 29.63 11.55 18.66
N ASN A 359 29.95 11.45 19.95
CA ASN A 359 31.11 12.09 20.53
C ASN A 359 31.96 11.03 21.26
N ALA A 360 33.26 11.02 20.96
CA ALA A 360 34.25 10.18 21.62
C ALA A 360 35.33 11.02 22.30
N PHE A 361 35.67 10.65 23.53
CA PHE A 361 36.72 11.28 24.33
C PHE A 361 37.85 10.29 24.59
N SER A 362 39.10 10.77 24.48
CA SER A 362 40.30 10.00 24.86
C SER A 362 41.26 10.87 25.67
N PRO A 363 41.90 10.32 26.71
CA PRO A 363 42.89 11.03 27.50
C PRO A 363 44.13 11.37 26.67
N ILE A 364 44.67 12.55 26.91
CA ILE A 364 46.01 12.94 26.50
C ILE A 364 46.89 12.80 27.73
N ASP A 365 47.83 11.87 27.68
CA ASP A 365 48.73 11.54 28.77
C ASP A 365 50.20 11.82 28.44
N ILE A 366 50.97 12.15 29.46
CA ILE A 366 52.43 12.27 29.39
C ILE A 366 53.05 11.46 30.52
N ALA A 367 54.14 10.77 30.23
CA ALA A 367 54.96 10.12 31.23
C ALA A 367 55.87 11.17 31.88
N VAL A 368 55.64 11.48 33.15
CA VAL A 368 56.50 12.34 33.97
C VAL A 368 56.98 11.50 35.14
N ASP A 369 58.30 11.33 35.29
CA ASP A 369 58.91 10.60 36.41
C ASP A 369 58.35 9.18 36.64
N ASN A 370 58.14 8.41 35.55
CA ASN A 370 57.52 7.07 35.53
C ASN A 370 56.04 7.02 35.96
N GLU A 371 55.36 8.14 36.15
CA GLU A 371 53.92 8.23 36.37
C GLU A 371 53.19 8.78 35.13
N ILE A 372 52.04 8.18 34.80
CA ILE A 372 51.19 8.63 33.70
C ILE A 372 50.33 9.79 34.22
N LYS A 373 50.57 11.00 33.73
CA LYS A 373 49.79 12.19 34.07
C LYS A 373 48.91 12.59 32.90
N ILE A 374 47.61 12.73 33.15
CA ILE A 374 46.63 13.22 32.16
C ILE A 374 46.73 14.74 32.10
N ILE A 375 47.07 15.27 30.94
CA ILE A 375 47.24 16.71 30.69
C ILE A 375 46.03 17.34 29.99
N GLY A 376 45.17 16.51 29.38
CA GLY A 376 43.94 16.94 28.71
C GLY A 376 43.18 15.77 28.10
N ALA A 377 42.23 16.09 27.23
CA ALA A 377 41.45 15.11 26.48
C ALA A 377 41.22 15.58 25.04
N VAL A 378 41.10 14.63 24.12
CA VAL A 378 40.62 14.88 22.76
C VAL A 378 39.17 14.43 22.64
N SER A 379 38.31 15.30 22.13
CA SER A 379 36.96 15.00 21.71
C SER A 379 36.88 14.97 20.18
N THR A 380 36.42 13.87 19.59
CA THR A 380 36.17 13.77 18.14
C THR A 380 34.82 13.14 17.89
N GLY A 381 34.20 13.49 16.78
CA GLY A 381 32.91 12.93 16.46
C GLY A 381 32.33 13.33 15.13
N THR A 382 31.06 12.99 14.97
CA THR A 382 30.27 13.36 13.79
C THR A 382 28.85 13.73 14.20
N ILE A 383 28.23 14.60 13.41
CA ILE A 383 26.84 15.00 13.57
C ILE A 383 25.99 14.05 12.72
N ILE A 384 24.94 13.49 13.32
CA ILE A 384 23.97 12.66 12.59
C ILE A 384 23.07 13.59 11.80
N ASP A 385 23.28 13.58 10.49
CA ASP A 385 22.56 14.43 9.58
C ASP A 385 21.60 13.64 8.68
N SER A 386 21.00 14.38 7.77
CA SER A 386 20.10 13.86 6.75
C SER A 386 20.79 12.90 5.76
N ALA A 387 22.09 13.04 5.51
CA ALA A 387 22.84 12.17 4.60
C ALA A 387 23.05 10.77 5.19
N PHE A 388 23.28 10.67 6.51
CA PHE A 388 23.38 9.38 7.19
C PHE A 388 22.12 8.53 7.01
N VAL A 389 20.94 9.11 7.29
CA VAL A 389 19.66 8.38 7.14
C VAL A 389 19.31 8.07 5.68
N ASP A 390 19.75 8.91 4.73
CA ASP A 390 19.63 8.62 3.29
C ASP A 390 20.47 7.41 2.87
N GLY A 391 21.68 7.27 3.42
CA GLY A 391 22.53 6.10 3.23
C GLY A 391 21.83 4.83 3.70
N VAL A 392 21.22 4.87 4.89
CA VAL A 392 20.43 3.75 5.43
C VAL A 392 19.23 3.42 4.52
N LYS A 393 18.50 4.43 4.03
CA LYS A 393 17.40 4.22 3.09
C LYS A 393 17.87 3.63 1.77
N THR A 394 19.03 4.03 1.27
CA THR A 394 19.61 3.48 0.04
C THR A 394 20.01 2.01 0.20
N SER A 395 20.54 1.64 1.36
CA SER A 395 20.95 0.25 1.66
C SER A 395 19.77 -0.67 2.00
N THR A 396 18.74 -0.16 2.67
CA THR A 396 17.63 -0.98 3.20
C THR A 396 16.33 -0.87 2.40
N GLY A 397 16.15 0.20 1.63
CA GLY A 397 14.89 0.54 0.97
C GLY A 397 13.78 0.99 1.94
N LEU A 398 14.13 1.31 3.19
CA LEU A 398 13.20 1.73 4.25
C LEU A 398 13.34 3.21 4.53
N ASP A 399 12.24 3.86 4.93
CA ASP A 399 12.32 5.20 5.47
C ASP A 399 12.92 5.14 6.87
N ALA A 400 13.81 6.08 7.17
CA ALA A 400 14.53 6.14 8.42
C ALA A 400 14.49 7.54 9.03
N ALA A 401 14.52 7.60 10.36
CA ALA A 401 14.62 8.85 11.08
C ALA A 401 15.28 8.65 12.45
N VAL A 402 15.90 9.70 12.96
CA VAL A 402 16.52 9.74 14.28
C VAL A 402 15.89 10.91 15.02
N TYR A 403 15.42 10.65 16.22
CA TYR A 403 14.73 11.62 17.08
C TYR A 403 15.58 11.92 18.31
N GLY A 404 15.67 13.20 18.67
CA GLY A 404 16.15 13.64 19.98
C GLY A 404 14.95 13.83 20.89
N ASN A 405 14.84 13.04 21.96
CA ASN A 405 13.60 12.86 22.72
C ASN A 405 12.42 12.54 21.79
N ASP A 406 11.42 13.44 21.69
CA ASP A 406 10.24 13.27 20.83
C ASP A 406 10.30 14.00 19.47
N GLN A 407 11.38 14.75 19.22
CA GLN A 407 11.51 15.63 18.04
C GLN A 407 12.45 15.04 17.00
N VAL A 408 12.06 15.13 15.72
CA VAL A 408 12.87 14.64 14.59
C VAL A 408 14.16 15.46 14.46
N SER A 409 15.31 14.80 14.53
CA SER A 409 16.63 15.39 14.26
C SER A 409 17.02 15.24 12.78
N ALA A 410 16.93 14.01 12.25
CA ALA A 410 17.22 13.69 10.86
C ALA A 410 16.19 12.69 10.33
N THR A 411 15.72 12.85 9.09
CA THR A 411 14.71 11.96 8.50
C THR A 411 14.81 11.89 6.99
N THR A 412 14.36 10.76 6.43
CA THR A 412 14.11 10.58 4.99
C THR A 412 12.67 10.93 4.58
N LEU A 413 11.82 11.28 5.55
CA LEU A 413 10.42 11.62 5.34
C LEU A 413 10.29 13.07 4.83
N ILE A 414 9.57 13.22 3.72
CA ILE A 414 9.35 14.50 3.05
C ILE A 414 7.89 14.92 3.29
N ALA A 415 7.69 16.11 3.85
CA ALA A 415 6.38 16.71 4.06
C ALA A 415 5.72 17.14 2.73
N PRO A 416 4.40 17.41 2.72
CA PRO A 416 3.69 17.85 1.51
C PRO A 416 4.24 19.13 0.86
N ASP A 417 4.98 19.96 1.61
CA ASP A 417 5.65 21.16 1.12
C ASP A 417 6.97 20.87 0.37
N GLY A 418 7.36 19.60 0.26
CA GLY A 418 8.59 19.15 -0.38
C GLY A 418 9.84 19.23 0.49
N LYS A 419 9.72 19.63 1.77
CA LYS A 419 10.84 19.73 2.72
C LYS A 419 10.88 18.53 3.66
N ARG A 420 12.03 18.27 4.27
CA ARG A 420 12.16 17.21 5.29
C ARG A 420 11.44 17.62 6.57
N SER A 421 10.78 16.65 7.20
CA SER A 421 10.00 16.86 8.43
C SER A 421 10.88 16.92 9.69
N VAL A 422 11.85 17.82 9.72
CA VAL A 422 12.81 18.00 10.82
C VAL A 422 12.23 18.96 11.87
N GLY A 423 12.50 18.73 13.16
CA GLY A 423 12.00 19.53 14.29
C GLY A 423 10.55 19.23 14.70
N VAL A 424 9.86 18.37 13.95
CA VAL A 424 8.47 17.98 14.24
C VAL A 424 8.44 16.97 15.39
N SER A 425 7.54 17.17 16.35
CA SER A 425 7.27 16.20 17.40
C SER A 425 6.42 15.04 16.88
N LEU A 426 6.73 13.81 17.29
CA LEU A 426 5.99 12.61 16.88
C LEU A 426 4.51 12.65 17.32
N GLY A 427 4.22 13.27 18.48
CA GLY A 427 2.85 13.44 18.99
C GLY A 427 2.11 12.13 19.32
N ASN A 428 2.81 11.01 19.54
CA ASN A 428 2.20 9.71 19.85
C ASN A 428 2.56 9.24 21.27
N GLU A 429 1.61 9.39 22.18
CA GLU A 429 1.80 9.07 23.61
C GLU A 429 2.19 7.61 23.85
N LYS A 430 1.59 6.66 23.13
CA LYS A 430 1.91 5.23 23.27
C LYS A 430 3.35 4.91 22.90
N ILE A 431 3.89 5.57 21.87
CA ILE A 431 5.28 5.36 21.44
C ILE A 431 6.22 6.01 22.45
N ASN A 432 5.90 7.22 22.91
CA ASN A 432 6.69 7.91 23.94
C ASN A 432 6.76 7.09 25.24
N GLU A 433 5.64 6.54 25.70
CA GLU A 433 5.62 5.66 26.87
C GLU A 433 6.42 4.38 26.64
N THR A 434 6.20 3.68 25.52
CA THR A 434 6.85 2.39 25.24
C THR A 434 8.36 2.55 25.06
N VAL A 435 8.80 3.59 24.34
CA VAL A 435 10.19 3.74 23.88
C VAL A 435 10.99 4.68 24.79
N LEU A 436 10.48 5.88 25.07
CA LEU A 436 11.21 6.89 25.84
C LEU A 436 11.15 6.64 27.36
N GLN A 437 10.01 6.16 27.88
CA GLN A 437 9.84 5.93 29.32
C GLN A 437 10.26 4.51 29.72
N ASN A 438 9.76 3.49 28.99
CA ASN A 438 10.00 2.09 29.34
C ASN A 438 11.26 1.48 28.69
N GLY A 439 11.88 2.17 27.71
CA GLY A 439 13.06 1.66 27.00
C GLY A 439 12.80 0.41 26.15
N GLY A 440 11.54 0.18 25.78
CA GLY A 440 11.12 -0.93 24.94
C GLY A 440 11.16 -0.59 23.45
N VAL A 441 10.94 -1.60 22.61
CA VAL A 441 10.76 -1.44 21.16
C VAL A 441 9.28 -1.42 20.86
N PHE A 442 8.83 -0.43 20.08
CA PHE A 442 7.46 -0.38 19.56
C PHE A 442 7.45 -0.77 18.08
N THR A 443 6.65 -1.77 17.72
CA THR A 443 6.47 -2.19 16.32
C THR A 443 4.98 -2.26 16.00
N GLY A 444 4.55 -1.56 14.95
CA GLY A 444 3.12 -1.54 14.61
C GLY A 444 2.74 -0.61 13.47
N LYS A 445 1.42 -0.41 13.34
CA LYS A 445 0.80 0.52 12.38
C LYS A 445 0.69 1.91 12.98
N ILE A 446 1.15 2.92 12.26
CA ILE A 446 1.02 4.33 12.63
C ILE A 446 0.65 5.16 11.41
N VAL A 447 0.25 6.41 11.61
CA VAL A 447 0.04 7.37 10.53
C VAL A 447 1.10 8.45 10.66
N ILE A 448 1.84 8.68 9.58
CA ILE A 448 2.88 9.71 9.47
C ILE A 448 2.52 10.55 8.25
N LEU A 449 2.42 11.88 8.41
CA LEU A 449 2.12 12.81 7.31
C LEU A 449 0.86 12.39 6.51
N ASP A 450 -0.22 12.01 7.23
CA ASP A 450 -1.48 11.48 6.68
C ASP A 450 -1.36 10.18 5.86
N GLU A 451 -0.20 9.51 5.88
CA GLU A 451 0.02 8.22 5.23
C GLU A 451 0.15 7.08 6.26
N PRO A 452 -0.55 5.94 6.09
CA PRO A 452 -0.38 4.78 6.96
C PRO A 452 0.96 4.07 6.72
N TYR A 453 1.73 3.93 7.79
CA TYR A 453 3.03 3.27 7.83
C TYR A 453 3.02 2.03 8.71
N TYR A 454 3.83 1.04 8.34
CA TYR A 454 4.38 0.06 9.27
C TYR A 454 5.71 0.58 9.76
N ALA A 455 5.89 0.64 11.07
CA ALA A 455 7.05 1.27 11.69
C ALA A 455 7.53 0.50 12.90
N THR A 456 8.84 0.57 13.12
CA THR A 456 9.48 0.21 14.37
C THR A 456 10.21 1.41 14.96
N PHE A 457 10.06 1.59 16.27
CA PHE A 457 10.77 2.57 17.07
C PHE A 457 11.59 1.86 18.14
N ALA A 458 12.88 2.17 18.20
CA ALA A 458 13.80 1.64 19.20
C ALA A 458 14.43 2.78 20.01
N PRO A 459 14.75 2.56 21.30
CA PRO A 459 15.31 3.60 22.15
C PRO A 459 16.74 3.94 21.71
N LEU A 460 17.05 5.23 21.66
CA LEU A 460 18.40 5.73 21.51
C LEU A 460 18.98 6.00 22.89
N LYS A 461 20.12 5.38 23.20
CA LYS A 461 20.76 5.48 24.51
C LYS A 461 22.07 6.25 24.45
N ASP A 462 22.36 7.00 25.51
CA ASP A 462 23.65 7.63 25.73
C ASP A 462 24.68 6.66 26.35
N TYR A 463 25.84 7.20 26.74
CA TYR A 463 26.92 6.46 27.38
C TYR A 463 26.53 5.81 28.74
N GLN A 464 25.52 6.33 29.42
CA GLN A 464 25.05 5.86 30.73
C GLN A 464 23.81 4.96 30.62
N ASP A 465 23.51 4.44 29.43
CA ASP A 465 22.28 3.70 29.14
C ASP A 465 20.98 4.50 29.34
N LYS A 466 21.07 5.83 29.49
CA LYS A 466 19.90 6.70 29.60
C LYS A 466 19.33 6.93 28.21
N ILE A 467 18.00 6.86 28.11
CA ILE A 467 17.28 7.08 26.86
C ILE A 467 17.29 8.58 26.54
N THR A 468 17.87 8.94 25.40
CA THR A 468 18.02 10.32 24.91
C THR A 468 17.22 10.60 23.64
N GLY A 469 16.59 9.57 23.07
CA GLY A 469 15.78 9.70 21.87
C GLY A 469 15.27 8.37 21.35
N MET A 470 14.93 8.34 20.07
CA MET A 470 14.44 7.14 19.41
C MET A 470 14.92 7.03 17.96
N LEU A 471 15.07 5.80 17.51
CA LEU A 471 15.35 5.42 16.13
C LEU A 471 14.05 4.99 15.48
N PHE A 472 13.80 5.44 14.27
CA PHE A 472 12.64 5.05 13.47
C PHE A 472 13.10 4.40 12.18
N VAL A 473 12.46 3.26 11.87
CA VAL A 473 12.50 2.66 10.54
C VAL A 473 11.08 2.27 10.15
N GLY A 474 10.68 2.56 8.92
CA GLY A 474 9.33 2.28 8.46
C GLY A 474 9.19 2.15 6.96
N LYS A 475 8.02 1.63 6.56
CA LYS A 475 7.65 1.49 5.16
C LYS A 475 6.16 1.83 4.97
N PRO A 476 5.79 2.56 3.89
CA PRO A 476 4.39 2.85 3.61
C PRO A 476 3.58 1.57 3.41
N GLN A 477 2.40 1.47 4.03
CA GLN A 477 1.52 0.32 3.89
C GLN A 477 1.14 0.07 2.42
N ARG A 478 1.03 1.13 1.62
CA ARG A 478 0.70 1.04 0.19
C ARG A 478 1.74 0.25 -0.60
N SER A 479 3.03 0.42 -0.29
CA SER A 479 4.12 -0.28 -1.00
C SER A 479 4.08 -1.81 -0.82
N LEU A 480 3.56 -2.29 0.32
CA LEU A 480 3.36 -3.72 0.57
C LEU A 480 2.15 -4.24 -0.20
N ILE A 481 1.07 -3.45 -0.28
CA ILE A 481 -0.12 -3.81 -1.05
C ILE A 481 0.23 -3.91 -2.54
N THR A 482 0.97 -2.95 -3.10
CA THR A 482 1.42 -3.01 -4.50
C THR A 482 2.30 -4.21 -4.78
N THR A 483 3.08 -4.67 -3.78
CA THR A 483 3.86 -5.91 -3.90
C THR A 483 2.94 -7.14 -3.94
N ALA A 484 1.85 -7.13 -3.17
CA ALA A 484 0.87 -8.21 -3.08
C ALA A 484 -0.11 -8.26 -4.27
N GLU A 485 -0.33 -7.14 -4.96
CA GLU A 485 -1.32 -7.01 -6.05
C GLU A 485 -1.17 -8.10 -7.11
N ARG A 486 0.07 -8.37 -7.56
CA ARG A 486 0.33 -9.42 -8.57
C ARG A 486 -0.03 -10.82 -8.06
N SER A 487 0.25 -11.12 -6.80
CA SER A 487 -0.11 -12.41 -6.19
C SER A 487 -1.63 -12.56 -6.03
N ILE A 488 -2.32 -11.46 -5.69
CA ILE A 488 -3.79 -11.43 -5.60
C ILE A 488 -4.40 -11.64 -6.99
N GLU A 489 -3.90 -10.95 -8.02
CA GLU A 489 -4.36 -11.10 -9.40
C GLU A 489 -4.18 -12.54 -9.91
N LEU A 490 -3.01 -13.15 -9.67
CA LEU A 490 -2.77 -14.56 -10.01
C LEU A 490 -3.71 -15.52 -9.28
N THR A 491 -4.02 -15.24 -8.01
CA THR A 491 -4.98 -16.03 -7.21
C THR A 491 -6.37 -15.95 -7.82
N PHE A 492 -6.83 -14.76 -8.19
CA PHE A 492 -8.13 -14.55 -8.81
C PHE A 492 -8.20 -15.19 -10.19
N MET A 493 -7.15 -15.06 -11.01
CA MET A 493 -7.06 -15.72 -12.31
C MET A 493 -7.12 -17.24 -12.17
N GLY A 494 -6.33 -17.81 -11.26
CA GLY A 494 -6.34 -19.25 -10.98
C GLY A 494 -7.72 -19.73 -10.50
N THR A 495 -8.35 -18.97 -9.61
CA THR A 495 -9.70 -19.26 -9.10
C THR A 495 -10.74 -19.21 -10.21
N ALA A 496 -10.69 -18.21 -11.09
CA ALA A 496 -11.61 -18.09 -12.22
C ALA A 496 -11.47 -19.27 -13.21
N ILE A 497 -10.24 -19.71 -13.48
CA ILE A 497 -9.96 -20.89 -14.32
C ILE A 497 -10.51 -22.17 -13.67
N LEU A 498 -10.29 -22.36 -12.36
CA LEU A 498 -10.82 -23.51 -11.62
C LEU A 498 -12.35 -23.53 -11.62
N ILE A 499 -13.00 -22.38 -11.44
CA ILE A 499 -14.45 -22.25 -11.53
C ILE A 499 -14.92 -22.64 -12.95
N ALA A 500 -14.29 -22.12 -14.00
CA ALA A 500 -14.65 -22.45 -15.38
C ALA A 500 -14.52 -23.96 -15.68
N ILE A 501 -13.43 -24.59 -15.22
CA ILE A 501 -13.20 -26.04 -15.36
C ILE A 501 -14.23 -26.83 -14.55
N SER A 502 -14.64 -26.35 -13.37
CA SER A 502 -15.61 -27.04 -12.49
C SER A 502 -17.02 -27.17 -13.09
N ILE A 503 -17.34 -26.37 -14.11
CA ILE A 503 -18.62 -26.45 -14.85
C ILE A 503 -18.76 -27.81 -15.55
N ILE A 504 -17.66 -28.37 -16.06
CA ILE A 504 -17.66 -29.64 -16.81
C ILE A 504 -18.13 -30.81 -15.94
N PRO A 505 -17.48 -31.14 -14.79
CA PRO A 505 -17.94 -32.22 -13.94
C PRO A 505 -19.31 -31.95 -13.33
N ALA A 506 -19.66 -30.69 -13.02
CA ALA A 506 -21.00 -30.33 -12.54
C ALA A 506 -22.09 -30.74 -13.54
N TYR A 507 -21.86 -30.53 -14.85
CA TYR A 507 -22.78 -30.92 -15.91
C TYR A 507 -22.87 -32.44 -16.09
N PHE A 508 -21.73 -33.15 -16.08
CA PHE A 508 -21.74 -34.61 -16.19
C PHE A 508 -22.42 -35.27 -15.00
N LEU A 509 -22.16 -34.78 -13.78
CA LEU A 509 -22.78 -35.30 -12.56
C LEU A 509 -24.30 -35.06 -12.55
N SER A 510 -24.75 -33.87 -12.94
CA SER A 510 -26.19 -33.58 -13.04
C SER A 510 -26.89 -34.49 -14.05
N LYS A 511 -26.24 -34.75 -15.19
CA LYS A 511 -26.77 -35.65 -16.23
C LYS A 511 -26.79 -37.10 -15.77
N TYR A 512 -25.76 -37.55 -15.07
CA TYR A 512 -25.70 -38.92 -14.54
C TYR A 512 -26.81 -39.18 -13.51
N ILE A 513 -27.04 -38.24 -12.59
CA ILE A 513 -28.08 -38.36 -11.56
C ILE A 513 -29.48 -38.38 -12.20
N GLU A 514 -29.75 -37.53 -13.19
CA GLU A 514 -31.04 -37.52 -13.89
C GLU A 514 -31.30 -38.84 -14.63
N ASN A 515 -30.32 -39.37 -15.35
CA ASN A 515 -30.46 -40.64 -16.06
C ASN A 515 -30.79 -41.81 -15.13
N ASN A 516 -30.27 -41.82 -13.90
CA ASN A 516 -30.53 -42.89 -12.94
C ASN A 516 -31.82 -42.68 -12.13
N LEU A 517 -32.35 -41.46 -12.05
CA LEU A 517 -33.64 -41.18 -11.43
C LEU A 517 -34.82 -41.38 -12.39
N SER A 518 -34.54 -41.47 -13.69
CA SER A 518 -35.53 -41.68 -14.76
C SER A 518 -35.59 -43.12 -15.27
N ALA A 519 -34.64 -43.96 -14.85
CA ALA A 519 -34.65 -45.42 -15.00
C ALA A 519 -35.34 -46.06 -13.79
#